data_AF-A0A1B8RSX6-F1
#
_entry.id   AF-A0A1B8RSX6-F1
#
_cell.length_a   1.000
_cell.length_b   1.000
_cell.length_c   1.000
_cell.angle_alpha   90.00
_cell.angle_beta   90.00
_cell.angle_gamma   90.00
#
_symmetry.space_group_name_H-M   'P 1'
#
loop_
_entity.id
_entity.type
_entity.pdbx_description
1 polymer ?
#
loop_
_entity_poly.entity_id
_entity_poly.type
_entity_poly.pdbx_seq_one_letter_code
_entity_poly.pdbx_strand_id
1 'polypeptide(L)'
;MESKSYKDEMKELINKTGRKNFKDKNLMIVEDYYKRSEEDRVLLEKILKDFITDIDKVALLSLVVFTISPLIKALFNDNRLITIIVYLLLYVGSLKIITSFVKEYRFYNLYLDTINDIREKKIIVSKKLVEKIELQYDSKVE
;
A
#
# COMPACT_ATOMS: atom_id res chain seq x y z
N MET A 1 23.87 1.23 -9.80
CA MET A 1 22.63 0.54 -9.38
C MET A 1 21.50 1.52 -9.54
N GLU A 2 20.55 1.28 -10.45
CA GLU A 2 19.34 2.09 -10.51
C GLU A 2 18.63 1.98 -9.17
N SER A 3 18.45 3.10 -8.46
CA SER A 3 17.68 3.09 -7.22
C SER A 3 16.24 2.80 -7.59
N LYS A 4 15.78 1.56 -7.38
CA LYS A 4 14.37 1.22 -7.48
C LYS A 4 13.62 2.19 -6.56
N SER A 5 12.59 2.86 -7.08
CA SER A 5 11.79 3.78 -6.27
C SER A 5 11.13 3.00 -5.13
N TYR A 6 11.13 3.53 -3.90
CA TYR A 6 10.41 2.95 -2.76
C TYR A 6 8.95 2.62 -3.09
N LYS A 7 8.32 3.41 -3.97
CA LYS A 7 6.97 3.17 -4.45
C LYS A 7 6.84 1.85 -5.21
N ASP A 8 7.83 1.51 -6.03
CA ASP A 8 7.84 0.28 -6.82
C ASP A 8 8.16 -0.94 -5.96
N GLU A 9 9.08 -0.80 -5.01
CA GLU A 9 9.35 -1.85 -4.00
C GLU A 9 8.10 -2.19 -3.19
N MET A 10 7.39 -1.17 -2.71
CA MET A 10 6.17 -1.36 -1.94
C MET A 10 5.05 -1.97 -2.79
N LYS A 11 4.89 -1.57 -4.06
CA LYS A 11 3.93 -2.21 -4.97
C LYS A 11 4.26 -3.68 -5.19
N GLU A 12 5.55 -4.01 -5.38
CA GLU A 12 5.99 -5.39 -5.53
C GLU A 12 5.67 -6.20 -4.27
N LEU A 13 5.91 -5.63 -3.09
CA LEU A 13 5.62 -6.27 -1.80
C LEU A 13 4.11 -6.46 -1.59
N ILE A 14 3.27 -5.47 -1.94
CA ILE A 14 1.80 -5.58 -1.92
C ILE A 14 1.33 -6.72 -2.82
N ASN A 15 1.87 -6.83 -4.03
CA ASN A 15 1.50 -7.87 -4.98
C ASN A 15 1.90 -9.27 -4.46
N LYS A 16 3.09 -9.41 -3.87
CA LYS A 16 3.55 -10.67 -3.28
C LYS A 16 2.77 -11.07 -2.03
N THR A 17 2.27 -10.09 -1.27
CA THR A 17 1.54 -10.32 -0.02
C THR A 17 0.02 -10.42 -0.21
N GLY A 18 -0.54 -9.89 -1.30
CA GLY A 18 -1.97 -9.67 -1.46
C GLY A 18 -2.87 -10.89 -1.22
N ARG A 19 -2.42 -12.09 -1.60
CA ARG A 19 -3.17 -13.36 -1.44
C ARG A 19 -2.81 -14.15 -0.17
N LYS A 20 -1.86 -13.68 0.63
CA LYS A 20 -1.41 -14.39 1.83
C LYS A 20 -2.31 -14.09 3.05
N ASN A 21 -2.29 -15.00 4.01
CA ASN A 21 -2.96 -14.79 5.30
C ASN A 21 -2.25 -13.67 6.11
N PHE A 22 -2.90 -13.16 7.15
CA PHE A 22 -2.36 -12.05 7.95
C PHE A 22 -0.99 -12.34 8.57
N LYS A 23 -0.78 -13.56 9.10
CA LYS A 23 0.48 -13.95 9.74
C LYS A 23 1.65 -13.94 8.75
N ASP A 24 1.44 -14.48 7.56
CA ASP A 24 2.46 -14.51 6.50
C ASP A 24 2.75 -13.12 5.95
N LYS A 25 1.76 -12.22 5.92
CA LYS A 25 1.96 -10.81 5.56
C LYS A 25 2.87 -10.12 6.55
N ASN A 26 2.59 -10.26 7.85
CA ASN A 26 3.43 -9.67 8.90
C ASN A 26 4.85 -10.24 8.84
N LEU A 27 5.00 -11.55 8.63
CA LEU A 27 6.31 -12.17 8.51
C LEU A 27 7.13 -11.56 7.35
N MET A 28 6.51 -11.37 6.19
CA MET A 28 7.19 -10.76 5.04
C MET A 28 7.57 -9.29 5.28
N ILE A 29 6.74 -8.55 6.01
CA ILE A 29 7.03 -7.16 6.40
C ILE A 29 8.23 -7.12 7.34
N VAL A 30 8.25 -8.00 8.36
CA VAL A 30 9.36 -8.14 9.30
C VAL A 30 10.65 -8.47 8.53
N GLU A 31 10.62 -9.45 7.63
CA GLU A 31 11.77 -9.82 6.81
C GLU A 31 12.26 -8.67 5.91
N ASP A 32 11.36 -7.91 5.29
CA ASP A 32 11.73 -6.75 4.46
C ASP A 32 12.38 -5.65 5.31
N TYR A 33 11.81 -5.35 6.48
CA TYR A 33 12.32 -4.32 7.38
C TYR A 33 13.73 -4.67 7.90
N TYR A 34 13.96 -5.92 8.31
CA TYR A 34 15.26 -6.34 8.83
C TYR A 34 16.35 -6.48 7.77
N LYS A 35 16.00 -6.71 6.49
CA LYS A 35 16.96 -6.73 5.37
C LYS A 35 17.56 -5.35 5.05
N ARG A 36 16.92 -4.27 5.49
CA ARG A 36 17.36 -2.89 5.24
C ARG A 36 18.37 -2.42 6.30
N SER A 37 19.23 -1.50 5.90
CA SER A 37 20.13 -0.79 6.82
C SER A 37 19.34 0.06 7.83
N GLU A 38 19.96 0.47 8.93
CA GLU A 38 19.30 1.30 9.94
C GLU A 38 18.85 2.66 9.36
N GLU A 39 19.69 3.28 8.54
CA GLU A 39 19.37 4.54 7.86
C GLU A 39 18.19 4.37 6.88
N ASP A 40 18.17 3.28 6.12
CA ASP A 40 17.08 2.97 5.18
C ASP A 40 15.76 2.68 5.89
N ARG A 41 15.79 2.07 7.08
CA ARG A 41 14.57 1.82 7.89
C ARG A 41 13.92 3.13 8.31
N VAL A 42 14.72 4.09 8.77
CA VAL A 42 14.23 5.42 9.16
C VAL A 42 13.65 6.16 7.94
N LEU A 43 14.30 6.04 6.79
CA LEU A 43 13.81 6.65 5.55
C LEU A 43 12.50 5.99 5.08
N LEU A 44 12.43 4.66 5.11
CA LEU A 44 11.23 3.89 4.75
C LEU A 44 10.03 4.31 5.60
N GLU A 45 10.20 4.46 6.92
CA GLU A 45 9.11 4.88 7.80
C GLU A 45 8.55 6.26 7.45
N LYS A 46 9.42 7.22 7.10
CA LYS A 46 9.00 8.55 6.64
C LYS A 46 8.21 8.43 5.34
N ILE A 47 8.73 7.67 4.39
CA ILE A 47 8.10 7.46 3.08
C ILE A 47 6.74 6.76 3.20
N LEU A 48 6.60 5.78 4.08
CA LEU A 48 5.32 5.10 4.33
C LEU A 48 4.27 6.08 4.87
N LYS A 49 4.65 7.00 5.77
CA LYS A 49 3.77 8.06 6.27
C LYS A 49 3.40 9.06 5.18
N ASP A 50 4.33 9.41 4.31
CA ASP A 50 4.06 10.28 3.17
C ASP A 50 3.07 9.63 2.20
N PHE A 51 3.23 8.33 1.89
CA PHE A 51 2.28 7.59 1.06
C PHE A 51 0.87 7.55 1.66
N ILE A 52 0.75 7.32 2.98
CA ILE A 52 -0.55 7.37 3.67
C ILE A 52 -1.18 8.76 3.53
N THR A 53 -0.38 9.80 3.79
CA THR A 53 -0.82 11.20 3.71
C THR A 53 -1.28 11.57 2.30
N ASP A 54 -0.59 11.08 1.26
CA ASP A 54 -0.99 11.31 -0.12
C ASP A 54 -2.29 10.60 -0.48
N ILE A 55 -2.54 9.39 0.04
CA ILE A 55 -3.82 8.70 -0.14
C ILE A 55 -4.96 9.46 0.58
N ASP A 56 -4.71 10.00 1.76
CA ASP A 56 -5.69 10.80 2.50
C ASP A 56 -6.07 12.08 1.72
N LYS A 57 -5.11 12.71 1.02
CA LYS A 57 -5.41 13.81 0.07
C LYS A 57 -6.26 13.34 -1.11
N VAL A 58 -6.09 12.11 -1.58
CA VAL A 58 -6.93 11.54 -2.65
C VAL A 58 -8.36 11.29 -2.18
N ALA A 59 -8.59 11.03 -0.89
CA ALA A 59 -9.95 10.99 -0.34
C ALA A 59 -10.67 12.34 -0.53
N LEU A 60 -9.97 13.47 -0.47
CA LEU A 60 -10.54 14.79 -0.79
C LEU A 60 -10.85 14.96 -2.29
N LEU A 61 -10.06 14.34 -3.19
CA LEU A 61 -10.35 14.32 -4.63
C LEU A 61 -11.66 13.59 -4.97
N SER A 62 -12.16 12.72 -4.10
CA SER A 62 -13.48 12.09 -4.30
C SER A 62 -14.63 13.11 -4.33
N LEU A 63 -14.48 14.29 -3.72
CA LEU A 63 -15.44 15.40 -3.82
C LEU A 63 -15.54 15.95 -5.25
N VAL A 64 -14.49 15.85 -6.06
CA VAL A 64 -14.49 16.30 -7.46
C VAL A 64 -15.44 15.44 -8.32
N VAL A 65 -15.67 14.18 -7.93
CA VAL A 65 -16.63 13.29 -8.61
C VAL A 65 -18.06 13.85 -8.52
N PHE A 66 -18.41 14.52 -7.41
CA PHE A 66 -19.72 15.19 -7.28
C PHE A 66 -19.86 16.38 -8.23
N THR A 67 -18.78 17.11 -8.49
CA THR A 67 -18.78 18.23 -9.46
C THR A 67 -18.80 17.77 -10.92
N ILE A 68 -18.35 16.55 -11.21
CA ILE A 68 -18.34 15.99 -12.58
C ILE A 68 -19.75 15.59 -13.04
N SER A 69 -20.65 15.19 -12.12
CA SER A 69 -22.03 14.82 -12.47
C SER A 69 -22.83 15.92 -13.19
N PRO A 70 -22.92 17.18 -12.68
CA PRO A 70 -23.62 18.24 -13.41
C PRO A 70 -22.99 18.56 -14.77
N LEU A 71 -21.67 18.42 -14.92
CA LEU A 71 -20.98 18.62 -16.20
C LEU A 71 -21.36 17.56 -17.24
N ILE A 72 -21.42 16.28 -16.84
CA ILE A 72 -21.85 15.19 -17.73
C ILE A 72 -23.30 15.38 -18.15
N LYS A 73 -24.16 15.76 -17.20
CA LYS A 73 -25.57 16.04 -17.49
C LYS A 73 -25.74 17.21 -18.46
N ALA A 74 -24.90 18.25 -18.35
CA ALA A 74 -24.90 19.38 -19.28
C ALA A 74 -24.43 19.00 -20.70
N LEU A 75 -23.45 18.09 -20.83
CA LEU A 75 -22.90 17.68 -22.12
C LEU A 75 -23.78 16.68 -22.89
N PHE A 76 -24.54 15.83 -22.20
CA PHE A 76 -25.32 14.75 -22.81
C PHE A 76 -26.83 14.86 -22.58
N ASN A 77 -27.32 16.07 -22.35
CA ASN A 77 -28.68 16.36 -21.89
C ASN A 77 -29.79 15.69 -22.74
N ASP A 78 -29.57 15.55 -24.05
CA ASP A 78 -30.57 15.01 -24.99
C ASP A 78 -30.52 13.48 -25.14
N ASN A 79 -29.43 12.83 -24.72
CA ASN A 79 -29.25 11.39 -24.86
C ASN A 79 -29.14 10.69 -23.50
N ARG A 80 -30.30 10.35 -22.94
CA ARG A 80 -30.42 9.63 -21.65
C ARG A 80 -29.62 8.32 -21.62
N LEU A 81 -29.65 7.52 -22.70
CA LEU A 81 -28.92 6.25 -22.79
C LEU A 81 -27.41 6.44 -22.70
N ILE A 82 -26.85 7.41 -23.44
CA ILE A 82 -25.42 7.72 -23.42
C ILE A 82 -25.01 8.22 -22.04
N THR A 83 -25.81 9.13 -21.46
CA THR A 83 -25.59 9.66 -20.11
C THR A 83 -25.50 8.54 -19.06
N ILE A 84 -26.43 7.56 -19.11
CA ILE A 84 -26.43 6.40 -18.21
C ILE A 84 -25.15 5.57 -18.37
N ILE A 85 -24.75 5.27 -19.61
CA ILE A 85 -23.53 4.49 -19.89
C ILE A 85 -22.29 5.20 -19.35
N VAL A 86 -22.17 6.52 -19.55
CA VAL A 86 -21.04 7.32 -19.05
C VAL A 86 -20.98 7.27 -17.53
N TYR A 87 -22.11 7.44 -16.83
CA TYR A 87 -22.14 7.32 -15.37
C TYR A 87 -21.74 5.92 -14.89
N LEU A 88 -22.20 4.87 -15.59
CA LEU A 88 -21.89 3.50 -15.22
C LEU A 88 -20.38 3.21 -15.36
N LEU A 89 -19.76 3.69 -16.45
CA LEU A 89 -18.31 3.61 -16.65
C LEU A 89 -17.53 4.38 -15.59
N LEU A 90 -17.96 5.59 -15.25
CA LEU A 90 -17.32 6.38 -14.20
C LEU A 90 -17.43 5.71 -12.85
N TYR A 91 -18.59 5.17 -12.51
CA TYR A 91 -18.80 4.47 -11.25
C TYR A 91 -17.91 3.23 -11.13
N VAL A 92 -17.87 2.39 -12.16
CA VAL A 92 -16.99 1.21 -12.20
C VAL A 92 -15.51 1.61 -12.16
N GLY A 93 -15.13 2.69 -12.86
CA GLY A 93 -13.78 3.25 -12.84
C GLY A 93 -13.37 3.72 -11.45
N SER A 94 -14.18 4.58 -10.83
CA SER A 94 -13.98 5.09 -9.48
C SER A 94 -13.91 3.96 -8.46
N LEU A 95 -14.78 2.96 -8.56
CA LEU A 95 -14.76 1.80 -7.65
C LEU A 95 -13.42 1.05 -7.70
N LYS A 96 -12.89 0.81 -8.91
CA LYS A 96 -11.56 0.17 -9.08
C LYS A 96 -10.44 1.01 -8.48
N ILE A 97 -10.45 2.31 -8.73
CA ILE A 97 -9.46 3.27 -8.22
C ILE A 97 -9.48 3.29 -6.69
N ILE A 98 -10.66 3.49 -6.09
CA ILE A 98 -10.85 3.52 -4.63
C ILE A 98 -10.40 2.20 -4.01
N THR A 99 -10.79 1.07 -4.59
CA THR A 99 -10.40 -0.25 -4.07
C THR A 99 -8.87 -0.44 -4.08
N SER A 100 -8.18 0.09 -5.10
CA SER A 100 -6.72 0.06 -5.16
C SER A 100 -6.11 0.89 -4.05
N PHE A 101 -6.55 2.15 -3.90
CA PHE A 101 -6.06 3.04 -2.85
C PHE A 101 -6.31 2.50 -1.44
N VAL A 102 -7.48 1.92 -1.18
CA VAL A 102 -7.80 1.29 0.11
C VAL A 102 -6.86 0.11 0.40
N LYS A 103 -6.52 -0.70 -0.61
CA LYS A 103 -5.57 -1.82 -0.43
C LYS A 103 -4.17 -1.32 -0.08
N GLU A 104 -3.68 -0.32 -0.81
CA GLU A 104 -2.38 0.32 -0.54
C GLU A 104 -2.35 0.93 0.85
N TYR A 105 -3.36 1.72 1.20
CA TYR A 105 -3.52 2.35 2.52
C TYR A 105 -3.50 1.35 3.68
N ARG A 106 -4.28 0.27 3.57
CA ARG A 106 -4.32 -0.79 4.60
C ARG A 106 -2.98 -1.50 4.72
N PHE A 107 -2.27 -1.67 3.61
CA PHE A 107 -0.95 -2.30 3.62
C PHE A 107 0.10 -1.39 4.28
N TYR A 108 0.14 -0.10 3.96
CA TYR A 108 1.09 0.84 4.55
C TYR A 108 0.88 1.01 6.05
N ASN A 109 -0.37 1.09 6.50
CA ASN A 109 -0.69 1.09 7.93
C ASN A 109 -0.25 -0.22 8.61
N LEU A 110 -0.55 -1.38 8.01
CA LEU A 110 -0.09 -2.66 8.53
C LEU A 110 1.44 -2.73 8.65
N TYR A 111 2.16 -2.15 7.68
CA TYR A 111 3.62 -2.09 7.72
C TYR A 111 4.08 -1.27 8.93
N LEU A 112 3.57 -0.04 9.09
CA LEU A 112 3.92 0.82 10.21
C LEU A 112 3.55 0.22 11.57
N ASP A 113 2.37 -0.41 11.67
CA ASP A 113 1.93 -1.11 12.88
C ASP A 113 2.89 -2.25 13.23
N THR A 114 3.33 -3.02 12.22
CA THR A 114 4.32 -4.08 12.42
C THR A 114 5.66 -3.53 12.92
N ILE A 115 6.13 -2.40 12.38
CA ILE A 115 7.35 -1.73 12.86
C ILE A 115 7.17 -1.28 14.32
N ASN A 116 6.03 -0.68 14.66
CA ASN A 116 5.74 -0.24 16.02
C ASN A 116 5.69 -1.42 16.98
N ASP A 117 5.04 -2.52 16.60
CA ASP A 117 4.98 -3.75 17.38
C ASP A 117 6.37 -4.38 17.60
N ILE A 118 7.28 -4.29 16.62
CA ILE A 118 8.69 -4.68 16.77
C ILE A 118 9.37 -3.78 17.83
N ARG A 119 9.21 -2.45 17.74
CA ARG A 119 9.82 -1.48 18.67
C ARG A 119 9.32 -1.64 20.10
N GLU A 120 8.02 -1.85 20.27
CA GLU A 120 7.37 -2.05 21.56
C GLU A 120 7.61 -3.46 22.14
N LYS A 121 8.39 -4.31 21.44
CA LYS A 121 8.67 -5.71 21.80
C LYS A 121 7.40 -6.55 21.95
N LYS A 122 6.27 -6.10 21.42
CA LYS A 122 4.97 -6.81 21.41
C LYS A 122 5.00 -7.98 20.45
N ILE A 123 5.65 -7.79 19.31
CA ILE A 123 6.16 -8.91 18.52
C ILE A 123 7.45 -9.34 19.21
N ILE A 124 7.34 -10.32 20.10
CA ILE A 124 8.48 -11.20 20.37
C ILE A 124 8.71 -11.90 19.05
N VAL A 125 9.62 -11.38 18.22
CA VAL A 125 10.21 -12.17 17.14
C VAL A 125 10.79 -13.36 17.88
N SER A 126 10.08 -14.49 17.87
CA SER A 126 10.51 -15.66 18.65
C SER A 126 11.96 -15.87 18.27
N LYS A 127 12.87 -16.06 19.22
CA LYS A 127 14.30 -16.24 18.96
C LYS A 127 14.58 -17.14 17.73
N LYS A 128 13.73 -18.16 17.54
CA LYS A 128 13.68 -19.06 16.37
C LYS A 128 13.51 -18.41 14.99
N LEU A 129 12.83 -17.27 14.88
CA LEU A 129 12.59 -16.57 13.62
C LEU A 129 13.74 -15.61 13.30
N VAL A 130 14.32 -14.97 14.34
CA VAL A 130 15.59 -14.22 14.20
C VAL A 130 16.72 -15.18 13.83
N GLU A 131 16.87 -16.30 14.55
CA GLU A 131 17.87 -17.34 14.24
C GLU A 131 17.69 -17.92 12.84
N LYS A 132 16.45 -18.13 12.37
CA LYS A 132 16.21 -18.63 11.00
C LYS A 132 16.58 -17.59 9.93
N ILE A 133 16.44 -16.30 10.23
CA ILE A 133 16.81 -15.21 9.32
C ILE A 133 18.33 -14.98 9.34
N GLU A 134 18.98 -15.04 10.52
CA GLU A 134 20.43 -14.94 10.69
C GLU A 134 21.16 -16.13 10.02
N LEU A 135 20.69 -17.37 10.22
CA LEU A 135 21.25 -18.57 9.58
C LEU A 135 21.13 -18.59 8.05
N GLN A 136 20.13 -17.91 7.48
CA GLN A 136 20.01 -17.77 6.02
C GLN A 136 20.91 -16.67 5.43
N TYR A 137 21.42 -15.77 6.27
CA TYR A 137 22.29 -14.67 5.86
C TYR A 137 23.76 -15.14 5.86
N ASP A 138 24.19 -15.85 6.90
CA ASP A 138 25.55 -16.41 6.97
C ASP A 138 25.82 -17.46 5.88
N SER A 139 24.81 -18.24 5.47
CA SER A 139 24.95 -19.25 4.42
C SER A 139 25.07 -18.68 2.98
N LYS A 140 25.03 -17.36 2.80
CA LYS A 140 25.23 -16.68 1.51
C LYS A 140 26.54 -15.90 1.44
N VAL A 141 27.30 -15.88 2.53
CA VAL A 141 28.58 -15.17 2.65
C VAL A 141 29.77 -16.14 2.66
N GLU A 142 29.52 -17.47 2.66
CA GLU A 142 30.51 -18.51 2.35
C GLU A 142 30.51 -18.91 0.86
#